data_AF-A0A1F8HUH3-F1
#
_entry.id   AF-A0A1F8HUH3-F1
#
_cell.length_a   1.000
_cell.length_b   1.000
_cell.length_c   1.000
_cell.angle_alpha   90.00
_cell.angle_beta   90.00
_cell.angle_gamma   90.00
#
_symmetry.space_group_name_H-M   'P 1'
#
loop_
_entity.id
_entity.type
_entity.pdbx_description
1 polymer ?
#
loop_
_entity_poly.entity_id
_entity_poly.type
_entity_poly.pdbx_seq_one_letter_code
_entity_poly.pdbx_strand_id
1 'polypeptide(L)'
;MADCKGIPELHYLINKKVVAGRKNPAIKAFNNFPRPCLGTPLNILNIKLSPGIVYTVYLTSAGSCPFNASQRYFMVRMDDEKVDVVVAHEMLHIEFIRNFGFYCRDVLKLTVEDFGAFQEASTFLLNDEMNDILSRPDYGYKEHQELRSKLSAEWKKNKNFNNLVNYYKGLTN
;
A
#
# COMPACT_ATOMS: atom_id res chain seq x y z
N MET A 1 31.37 11.05 -7.05
CA MET A 1 30.27 11.56 -7.90
C MET A 1 30.20 10.65 -9.11
N ALA A 2 29.24 9.72 -9.14
CA ALA A 2 29.09 8.77 -10.23
C ALA A 2 27.96 9.25 -11.17
N ASP A 3 28.33 9.45 -12.43
CA ASP A 3 27.51 9.88 -13.55
C ASP A 3 26.65 8.70 -14.04
N CYS A 4 25.32 8.79 -13.91
CA CYS A 4 24.38 7.80 -14.40
C CYS A 4 23.90 8.17 -15.81
N LYS A 5 24.78 8.05 -16.80
CA LYS A 5 24.42 8.01 -18.22
C LYS A 5 24.45 6.56 -18.69
N GLY A 6 23.28 5.95 -18.90
CA GLY A 6 23.22 4.65 -19.58
C GLY A 6 22.08 3.69 -19.26
N ILE A 7 20.90 4.13 -18.80
CA ILE A 7 19.74 3.23 -18.67
C ILE A 7 18.67 3.68 -19.68
N PRO A 8 18.22 2.80 -20.60
CA PRO A 8 17.20 3.14 -21.59
C PRO A 8 15.91 3.62 -20.91
N GLU A 9 15.35 4.72 -21.41
CA GLU A 9 14.04 5.24 -21.01
C GLU A 9 12.95 4.16 -21.16
N LEU A 10 12.60 3.48 -20.07
CA LEU A 10 11.38 2.67 -20.01
C LEU A 10 10.21 3.60 -19.70
N HIS A 11 9.63 4.17 -20.77
CA HIS A 11 8.33 4.81 -20.73
C HIS A 11 7.26 3.82 -20.26
N TYR A 12 6.77 3.97 -19.03
CA TYR A 12 5.59 3.26 -18.56
C TYR A 12 4.31 3.97 -19.00
N LEU A 13 3.54 3.29 -19.85
CA LEU A 13 2.23 3.69 -20.35
C LEU A 13 1.17 3.47 -19.27
N ILE A 14 0.75 4.55 -18.61
CA ILE A 14 -0.53 4.59 -17.88
C ILE A 14 -1.65 4.72 -18.94
N ASN A 15 -2.39 3.64 -19.16
CA ASN A 15 -3.51 3.65 -20.11
C ASN A 15 -4.65 4.55 -19.59
N LYS A 16 -4.71 5.78 -20.12
CA LYS A 16 -5.80 6.73 -19.92
C LYS A 16 -7.07 6.24 -20.62
N LYS A 17 -8.05 5.75 -19.88
CA LYS A 17 -9.46 5.90 -20.24
C LYS A 17 -10.15 6.74 -19.16
N VAL A 18 -9.94 8.05 -19.24
CA VAL A 18 -10.70 9.04 -18.47
C VAL A 18 -11.80 9.55 -19.39
N VAL A 19 -13.06 9.27 -19.05
CA VAL A 19 -14.22 9.93 -19.66
C VAL A 19 -14.08 11.42 -19.36
N ALA A 20 -13.94 12.21 -20.42
CA ALA A 20 -13.61 13.62 -20.36
C ALA A 20 -14.66 14.44 -19.59
N GLY A 21 -14.18 15.37 -18.75
CA GLY A 21 -15.02 16.48 -18.29
C GLY A 21 -14.86 16.90 -16.84
N ARG A 22 -13.64 17.24 -16.38
CA ARG A 22 -13.31 18.29 -15.38
C ARG A 22 -11.84 18.15 -14.98
N LYS A 23 -11.15 19.27 -14.73
CA LYS A 23 -9.80 19.28 -14.14
C LYS A 23 -9.92 18.76 -12.71
N ASN A 24 -9.70 17.46 -12.51
CA ASN A 24 -9.84 16.83 -11.22
C ASN A 24 -8.50 16.94 -10.43
N PRO A 25 -8.49 17.53 -9.22
CA PRO A 25 -7.32 17.56 -8.33
C PRO A 25 -6.72 16.17 -8.08
N ALA A 26 -7.54 15.13 -7.98
CA ALA A 26 -7.11 13.74 -7.82
C ALA A 26 -6.31 13.24 -9.02
N ILE A 27 -6.69 13.62 -10.25
CA ILE A 27 -5.93 13.30 -11.46
C ILE A 27 -4.59 14.03 -11.46
N LYS A 28 -4.55 15.29 -11.00
CA LYS A 28 -3.30 16.06 -10.89
C LYS A 28 -2.38 15.49 -9.81
N ALA A 29 -2.91 15.13 -8.64
CA ALA A 29 -2.18 14.50 -7.56
C ALA A 29 -1.65 13.11 -7.96
N PHE A 30 -2.46 12.30 -8.64
CA PHE A 30 -2.03 10.99 -9.18
C PHE A 30 -0.91 11.13 -10.21
N ASN A 31 -1.04 12.08 -11.15
CA ASN A 31 0.01 12.33 -12.15
C ASN A 31 1.30 12.92 -11.55
N ASN A 32 1.20 13.55 -10.38
CA ASN A 32 2.32 14.13 -9.64
C ASN A 32 2.81 13.24 -8.50
N PHE A 33 2.19 12.07 -8.28
CA PHE A 33 2.67 11.11 -7.30
C PHE A 33 4.12 10.77 -7.68
N PRO A 34 5.08 10.91 -6.76
CA PRO A 34 6.47 10.62 -7.06
C PRO A 34 6.52 9.19 -7.60
N ARG A 35 6.87 9.08 -8.88
CA ARG A 35 7.24 7.79 -9.46
C ARG A 35 8.34 7.29 -8.54
N PRO A 36 8.15 6.19 -7.80
CA PRO A 36 9.16 5.75 -6.85
C PRO A 36 10.47 5.70 -7.62
N CYS A 37 11.50 6.35 -7.09
CA CYS A 37 12.83 6.27 -7.64
C CYS A 37 13.18 4.78 -7.72
N LEU A 38 13.02 4.20 -8.90
CA LEU A 38 13.17 2.78 -9.21
C LEU A 38 14.66 2.46 -9.09
N GLY A 39 15.08 2.20 -7.85
CA GLY A 39 16.44 1.85 -7.49
C GLY A 39 16.53 1.15 -6.14
N THR A 40 15.59 1.43 -5.22
CA THR A 40 15.54 0.79 -3.91
C THR A 40 14.36 -0.20 -3.85
N PRO A 41 14.60 -1.51 -3.68
CA PRO A 41 13.51 -2.47 -3.51
C PRO A 41 12.70 -2.10 -2.26
N LEU A 42 11.37 -2.09 -2.39
CA LEU A 42 10.44 -1.85 -1.30
C LEU A 42 10.44 -3.06 -0.35
N ASN A 43 11.48 -3.20 0.46
CA ASN A 43 11.72 -4.37 1.32
C ASN A 43 10.82 -4.43 2.57
N ILE A 44 9.81 -3.56 2.68
CA ILE A 44 8.95 -3.41 3.87
C ILE A 44 8.27 -4.73 4.25
N LEU A 45 7.87 -5.49 3.24
CA LEU A 45 7.23 -6.79 3.38
C LEU A 45 8.21 -7.95 3.14
N ASN A 46 9.52 -7.68 3.00
CA ASN A 46 10.49 -8.61 2.38
C ASN A 46 10.07 -9.10 0.98
N ILE A 47 9.20 -8.36 0.28
CA ILE A 47 8.75 -8.66 -1.07
C ILE A 47 9.59 -7.85 -2.05
N LYS A 48 10.16 -8.53 -3.06
CA LYS A 48 10.72 -7.85 -4.22
C LYS A 48 9.62 -7.65 -5.25
N LEU A 49 9.16 -6.41 -5.40
CA LEU A 49 8.26 -6.04 -6.49
C LEU A 49 9.02 -6.08 -7.81
N SER A 50 8.55 -6.88 -8.76
CA SER A 50 9.17 -6.97 -10.10
C SER A 50 9.04 -5.63 -10.85
N PRO A 51 10.11 -5.16 -11.53
CA PRO A 51 9.99 -4.06 -12.48
C PRO A 51 9.04 -4.51 -13.60
N GLY A 52 7.80 -4.02 -13.63
CA GLY A 52 6.75 -4.76 -14.34
C GLY A 52 5.34 -4.55 -13.82
N ILE A 53 5.21 -4.37 -12.51
CA ILE A 53 3.90 -4.41 -11.86
C ILE A 53 3.10 -3.15 -12.21
N VAL A 54 1.90 -3.37 -12.73
CA VAL A 54 0.92 -2.32 -13.02
C VAL A 54 -0.27 -2.46 -12.08
N TYR A 55 -0.64 -1.34 -11.45
CA TYR A 55 -1.91 -1.21 -10.74
C TYR A 55 -2.88 -0.39 -11.57
N THR A 56 -4.13 -0.84 -11.64
CA THR A 56 -5.19 -0.08 -12.31
C THR A 56 -5.99 0.69 -11.27
N VAL A 57 -6.00 2.02 -11.38
CA VAL A 57 -6.74 2.88 -10.45
C VAL A 57 -7.97 3.44 -11.15
N TYR A 58 -9.14 3.14 -10.60
CA TYR A 58 -10.41 3.70 -11.06
C TYR A 58 -10.82 4.87 -10.17
N LEU A 59 -11.51 5.84 -10.75
CA LEU A 59 -12.07 6.96 -10.00
C LEU A 59 -13.54 6.68 -9.69
N THR A 60 -13.98 7.01 -8.47
CA THR A 60 -15.36 6.83 -8.03
C THR A 60 -15.90 8.07 -7.31
N SER A 61 -17.21 8.28 -7.37
CA SER A 61 -17.95 9.20 -6.49
C SER A 61 -18.76 8.46 -5.42
N ALA A 62 -18.63 7.13 -5.36
CA ALA A 62 -19.35 6.32 -4.40
C ALA A 62 -18.79 6.52 -2.98
N GLY A 63 -19.60 6.18 -1.98
CA GLY A 63 -19.21 6.22 -0.57
C GLY A 63 -18.18 5.17 -0.16
N SER A 64 -17.78 4.26 -1.06
CA SER A 64 -16.81 3.19 -0.82
C SER A 64 -15.78 3.10 -1.95
N CYS A 65 -14.58 2.61 -1.60
CA CYS A 65 -13.44 2.43 -2.50
C CYS A 65 -13.05 0.95 -2.55
N PRO A 66 -13.70 0.12 -3.38
CA PRO A 66 -13.36 -1.30 -3.46
C PRO A 66 -12.01 -1.52 -4.15
N PHE A 67 -11.34 -2.62 -3.78
CA PHE A 67 -10.15 -3.12 -4.45
C PHE A 67 -10.26 -4.61 -4.82
N ASN A 68 -9.38 -5.07 -5.69
CA ASN A 68 -9.21 -6.46 -6.05
C ASN A 68 -7.72 -6.82 -6.11
N ALA A 69 -7.30 -7.61 -5.13
CA ALA A 69 -5.90 -8.01 -5.00
C ALA A 69 -5.42 -8.92 -6.15
N SER A 70 -6.28 -9.78 -6.70
CA SER A 70 -5.91 -10.70 -7.80
C SER A 70 -5.59 -9.94 -9.08
N GLN A 71 -6.44 -8.95 -9.42
CA GLN A 71 -6.33 -8.14 -10.63
C GLN A 71 -5.53 -6.84 -10.44
N ARG A 72 -5.05 -6.56 -9.22
CA ARG A 72 -4.32 -5.34 -8.85
C ARG A 72 -5.04 -4.06 -9.29
N TYR A 73 -6.32 -3.97 -8.97
CA TYR A 73 -7.05 -2.72 -9.14
C TYR A 73 -7.64 -2.24 -7.82
N PHE A 74 -7.84 -0.94 -7.72
CA PHE A 74 -8.57 -0.30 -6.63
C PHE A 74 -9.25 0.97 -7.10
N MET A 75 -10.19 1.46 -6.29
CA MET A 75 -10.88 2.72 -6.54
C MET A 75 -10.37 3.82 -5.62
N VAL A 76 -10.32 5.05 -6.12
CA VAL A 76 -10.04 6.26 -5.32
C VAL A 76 -11.16 7.26 -5.56
N ARG A 77 -11.53 8.01 -4.52
CA ARG A 77 -12.57 9.03 -4.67
C ARG A 77 -12.07 10.20 -5.50
N MET A 78 -12.98 10.75 -6.31
CA MET A 78 -12.67 11.89 -7.17
C MET A 78 -12.34 13.17 -6.41
N ASP A 79 -12.84 13.32 -5.18
CA ASP A 79 -12.69 14.49 -4.32
C ASP A 79 -11.67 14.27 -3.19
N ASP A 80 -10.90 13.17 -3.23
CA ASP A 80 -9.88 12.92 -2.23
C ASP A 80 -8.71 13.89 -2.40
N GLU A 81 -8.49 14.74 -1.41
CA GLU A 81 -7.38 15.71 -1.42
C GLU A 81 -6.00 15.03 -1.24
N LYS A 82 -5.97 13.75 -0.86
CA LYS A 82 -4.76 13.02 -0.40
C LYS A 82 -4.64 11.65 -1.07
N VAL A 83 -4.82 11.66 -2.39
CA VAL A 83 -4.76 10.48 -3.28
C VAL A 83 -3.51 9.63 -3.09
N ASP A 84 -2.37 10.25 -2.82
CA ASP A 84 -1.09 9.59 -2.66
C ASP A 84 -1.07 8.60 -1.49
N VAL A 85 -1.64 9.00 -0.34
CA VAL A 85 -1.76 8.14 0.84
C VAL A 85 -2.74 7.01 0.59
N VAL A 86 -3.89 7.31 -0.02
CA VAL A 86 -4.88 6.29 -0.38
C VAL A 86 -4.30 5.27 -1.37
N VAL A 87 -3.58 5.74 -2.40
CA VAL A 87 -2.91 4.86 -3.36
C VAL A 87 -1.90 3.95 -2.64
N ALA A 88 -1.07 4.48 -1.76
CA ALA A 88 -0.10 3.69 -1.02
C ALA A 88 -0.78 2.67 -0.07
N HIS A 89 -1.86 3.08 0.60
CA HIS A 89 -2.70 2.24 1.45
C HIS A 89 -3.26 1.05 0.69
N GLU A 90 -3.95 1.30 -0.43
CA GLU A 90 -4.56 0.24 -1.24
C GLU A 90 -3.51 -0.66 -1.90
N MET A 91 -2.38 -0.11 -2.33
CA MET A 91 -1.28 -0.91 -2.87
C MET A 91 -0.69 -1.85 -1.80
N LEU A 92 -0.51 -1.37 -0.57
CA LEU A 92 -0.05 -2.22 0.53
C LEU A 92 -1.06 -3.34 0.79
N HIS A 93 -2.35 -3.03 0.86
CA HIS A 93 -3.42 -4.03 1.03
C HIS A 93 -3.39 -5.13 -0.03
N ILE A 94 -3.26 -4.73 -1.29
CA ILE A 94 -3.17 -5.67 -2.42
C ILE A 94 -1.94 -6.59 -2.26
N GLU A 95 -0.75 -6.03 -2.04
CA GLU A 95 0.45 -6.84 -1.93
C GLU A 95 0.49 -7.68 -0.66
N PHE A 96 -0.11 -7.20 0.43
CA PHE A 96 -0.31 -7.97 1.64
C PHE A 96 -1.11 -9.24 1.35
N ILE A 97 -2.30 -9.11 0.76
CA ILE A 97 -3.17 -10.24 0.45
C ILE A 97 -2.48 -11.22 -0.51
N ARG A 98 -1.84 -10.72 -1.56
CA ARG A 98 -1.23 -11.56 -2.59
C ARG A 98 -0.07 -12.41 -2.06
N ASN A 99 0.72 -11.86 -1.14
CA ASN A 99 1.95 -12.51 -0.69
C ASN A 99 1.77 -13.24 0.64
N PHE A 100 0.85 -12.78 1.51
CA PHE A 100 0.65 -13.34 2.85
C PHE A 100 -0.75 -13.86 3.10
N GLY A 101 -1.73 -13.61 2.22
CA GLY A 101 -3.12 -14.04 2.45
C GLY A 101 -3.24 -15.55 2.67
N PHE A 102 -2.53 -16.37 1.88
CA PHE A 102 -2.47 -17.82 2.10
C PHE A 102 -1.81 -18.16 3.44
N TYR A 103 -0.66 -17.57 3.76
CA TYR A 103 0.06 -17.86 5.00
C TYR A 103 -0.77 -17.49 6.23
N CYS A 104 -1.35 -16.29 6.27
CA CYS A 104 -2.19 -15.81 7.37
C CYS A 104 -3.44 -16.68 7.57
N ARG A 105 -4.15 -17.02 6.50
CA ARG A 105 -5.40 -17.81 6.58
C ARG A 105 -5.12 -19.29 6.80
N ASP A 106 -4.24 -19.88 6.01
CA ASP A 106 -4.13 -21.34 5.90
C ASP A 106 -3.02 -21.91 6.79
N VAL A 107 -1.97 -21.13 7.10
CA VAL A 107 -0.89 -21.56 8.00
C VAL A 107 -1.13 -21.07 9.42
N LEU A 108 -1.37 -19.77 9.61
CA LEU A 108 -1.59 -19.17 10.92
C LEU A 108 -3.02 -19.27 11.43
N LYS A 109 -3.96 -19.68 10.57
CA LYS A 109 -5.38 -19.86 10.91
C LYS A 109 -5.98 -18.60 11.54
N LEU A 110 -5.67 -17.42 10.98
CA LEU A 110 -6.36 -16.19 11.33
C LEU A 110 -7.81 -16.26 10.82
N THR A 111 -8.75 -15.73 11.63
CA THR A 111 -10.12 -15.52 11.18
C THR A 111 -10.17 -14.44 10.10
N VAL A 112 -11.30 -14.30 9.41
CA VAL A 112 -11.46 -13.25 8.39
C VAL A 112 -11.36 -11.88 9.05
N GLU A 113 -11.94 -11.75 10.24
CA GLU A 113 -11.94 -10.54 11.06
C GLU A 113 -10.52 -10.18 11.53
N ASP A 114 -9.77 -11.15 12.07
CA ASP A 114 -8.38 -10.93 12.50
C ASP A 114 -7.48 -10.59 11.32
N PHE A 115 -7.64 -11.29 10.20
CA PHE A 115 -6.87 -11.00 9.00
C PHE A 115 -7.13 -9.58 8.49
N GLY A 116 -8.40 -9.15 8.45
CA GLY A 116 -8.78 -7.79 8.06
C GLY A 116 -8.23 -6.74 9.04
N ALA A 117 -8.37 -6.97 10.35
CA ALA A 117 -7.84 -6.07 11.37
C ALA A 117 -6.31 -5.94 11.29
N PHE A 118 -5.60 -7.04 11.04
CA PHE A 118 -4.15 -7.01 10.86
C PHE A 118 -3.75 -6.26 9.60
N GLN A 119 -4.44 -6.54 8.49
CA GLN A 119 -4.20 -5.88 7.21
C GLN A 119 -4.37 -4.36 7.37
N GLU A 120 -5.50 -3.90 7.90
CA GLU A 120 -5.76 -2.47 8.17
C GLU A 120 -4.74 -1.85 9.11
N ALA A 121 -4.40 -2.52 10.20
CA ALA A 121 -3.41 -2.02 11.13
C ALA A 121 -2.01 -1.95 10.51
N SER A 122 -1.63 -2.92 9.66
CA SER A 122 -0.29 -2.99 9.06
C SER A 122 0.08 -1.80 8.18
N THR A 123 -0.90 -0.98 7.76
CA THR A 123 -0.65 0.27 7.02
C THR A 123 0.14 1.30 7.83
N PHE A 124 0.36 1.09 9.15
CA PHE A 124 1.36 1.86 9.90
C PHE A 124 2.76 1.78 9.27
N LEU A 125 3.10 0.70 8.57
CA LEU A 125 4.39 0.52 7.90
C LEU A 125 4.65 1.61 6.84
N LEU A 126 3.59 2.16 6.25
CA LEU A 126 3.71 3.31 5.35
C LEU A 126 4.32 4.52 6.05
N ASN A 127 3.98 4.74 7.32
CA ASN A 127 4.51 5.84 8.11
C ASN A 127 5.95 5.56 8.59
N ASP A 128 6.25 4.32 8.94
CA ASP A 128 7.58 3.97 9.45
C ASP A 128 8.62 3.85 8.31
N GLU A 129 8.22 3.45 7.10
CA GLU A 129 9.16 3.12 6.01
C GLU A 129 8.98 3.93 4.71
N MET A 130 7.85 4.65 4.52
CA MET A 130 7.55 5.40 3.29
C MET A 130 7.12 6.85 3.53
N ASN A 131 7.29 7.38 4.74
CA ASN A 131 6.80 8.72 5.10
C ASN A 131 7.49 9.85 4.31
N ASP A 132 8.65 9.60 3.71
CA ASP A 132 9.36 10.53 2.85
C ASP A 132 8.68 10.78 1.49
N ILE A 133 7.82 9.86 1.05
CA ILE A 133 7.10 9.96 -0.23
C ILE A 133 5.60 10.26 -0.08
N LEU A 134 5.09 10.25 1.15
CA LEU A 134 3.69 10.55 1.44
C LEU A 134 3.53 12.03 1.78
N SER A 135 2.45 12.64 1.30
CA SER A 135 2.05 14.02 1.58
C SER A 135 1.56 14.22 3.01
N ARG A 136 1.19 13.13 3.69
CA ARG A 136 0.86 13.05 5.12
C ARG A 136 0.94 11.60 5.62
N PRO A 137 0.95 11.37 6.93
CA PRO A 137 0.80 10.03 7.49
C PRO A 137 -0.54 9.36 7.13
N ASP A 138 -0.50 8.05 6.97
CA ASP A 138 -1.65 7.17 7.05
C ASP A 138 -2.09 7.06 8.51
N TYR A 139 -3.21 7.69 8.86
CA TYR A 139 -3.73 7.64 10.22
C TYR A 139 -4.44 6.32 10.52
N GLY A 140 -4.98 5.62 9.53
CA GLY A 140 -5.86 4.46 9.73
C GLY A 140 -7.14 4.77 10.50
N TYR A 141 -7.95 3.74 10.72
CA TYR A 141 -9.18 3.83 11.50
C TYR A 141 -8.92 3.88 13.01
N LYS A 142 -9.86 4.47 13.77
CA LYS A 142 -9.70 4.72 15.22
C LYS A 142 -9.62 3.41 16.02
N GLU A 143 -10.44 2.44 15.65
CA GLU A 143 -10.52 1.10 16.22
C GLU A 143 -9.20 0.32 16.09
N HIS A 144 -8.35 0.67 15.11
CA HIS A 144 -7.08 -0.02 14.88
C HIS A 144 -5.87 0.68 15.53
N GLN A 145 -6.03 1.84 16.18
CA GLN A 145 -4.89 2.63 16.70
C GLN A 145 -4.07 1.89 17.76
N GLU A 146 -4.74 1.20 18.68
CA GLU A 146 -4.05 0.42 19.72
C GLU A 146 -3.22 -0.69 19.08
N LEU A 147 -3.81 -1.40 18.12
CA LEU A 147 -3.13 -2.46 17.39
C LEU A 147 -1.95 -1.92 16.56
N ARG A 148 -2.13 -0.82 15.84
CA ARG A 148 -1.04 -0.12 15.10
C ARG A 148 0.12 0.22 16.02
N SER A 149 -0.16 0.71 17.22
CA SER A 149 0.87 1.08 18.19
C SER A 149 1.69 -0.14 18.65
N LYS A 150 1.01 -1.25 18.97
CA LYS A 150 1.67 -2.51 19.34
C LYS A 150 2.53 -3.06 18.19
N LEU A 151 1.99 -3.07 16.98
CA LEU A 151 2.68 -3.54 15.79
C LEU A 151 3.89 -2.67 15.42
N SER A 152 3.77 -1.34 15.49
CA SER A 152 4.91 -0.43 15.26
C SER A 152 6.01 -0.62 16.29
N ALA A 153 5.66 -0.80 17.56
CA ALA A 153 6.64 -1.11 18.60
C ALA A 153 7.38 -2.44 18.35
N GLU A 154 6.67 -3.48 17.90
CA GLU A 154 7.29 -4.75 17.53
C GLU A 154 8.18 -4.60 16.29
N TRP A 155 7.67 -3.94 15.24
CA TRP A 155 8.39 -3.70 13.99
C TRP A 155 9.73 -3.01 14.22
N LYS A 156 9.76 -1.99 15.09
CA LYS A 156 10.98 -1.21 15.39
C LYS A 156 12.09 -2.03 16.05
N LYS A 157 11.81 -3.22 16.60
CA LYS A 157 12.84 -4.07 17.22
C LYS A 157 13.78 -4.71 16.21
N ASN A 158 13.26 -5.19 15.09
CA ASN A 158 14.03 -6.01 14.15
C ASN A 158 13.65 -5.82 12.67
N LYS A 159 12.62 -5.02 12.35
CA LYS A 159 12.08 -4.82 11.01
C LYS A 159 11.87 -6.11 10.22
N ASN A 160 11.40 -7.15 10.90
CA ASN A 160 11.16 -8.46 10.31
C ASN A 160 9.66 -8.74 10.20
N PHE A 161 9.17 -8.84 8.97
CA PHE A 161 7.74 -8.99 8.75
C PHE A 161 7.20 -10.33 9.25
N ASN A 162 7.94 -11.43 9.13
CA ASN A 162 7.51 -12.73 9.66
C ASN A 162 7.37 -12.68 11.19
N ASN A 163 8.28 -12.00 11.88
CA ASN A 163 8.17 -11.79 13.32
C ASN A 163 6.96 -10.93 13.68
N LEU A 164 6.68 -9.88 12.90
CA LEU A 164 5.50 -9.03 13.09
C LEU A 164 4.19 -9.83 12.96
N VAL A 165 4.09 -10.69 11.93
CA VAL A 165 2.91 -11.55 11.71
C VAL A 165 2.75 -12.57 12.85
N ASN A 166 3.84 -13.19 13.30
CA ASN A 166 3.79 -14.14 14.42
C ASN A 166 3.43 -13.46 15.75
N TYR A 167 3.97 -12.25 15.99
CA TYR A 167 3.59 -11.42 17.13
C TYR A 167 2.09 -11.10 17.10
N TYR A 168 1.56 -10.70 15.94
CA TYR A 168 0.13 -10.46 15.78
C TYR A 168 -0.71 -11.70 16.13
N LYS A 169 -0.33 -12.89 15.61
CA LYS A 169 -1.04 -14.13 15.94
C LYS A 169 -1.08 -14.39 17.46
N GLY A 170 0.00 -14.08 18.17
CA GLY A 170 0.06 -14.18 19.62
C GLY A 170 -0.87 -13.22 20.37
N LEU A 171 -1.31 -12.12 19.75
CA LEU A 171 -2.29 -11.18 20.32
C LEU A 171 -3.74 -11.64 20.13
N THR A 172 -4.01 -12.49 19.14
CA THR A 172 -5.35 -13.00 18.80
C THR A 172 -5.71 -14.33 19.49
N ASN A 173 -4.79 -14.89 20.26
CA ASN A 173 -4.96 -16.15 21.00
C ASN A 173 -5.52 -15.92 22.41
#